data_AF-A0A6C0IHM1-F1
#
_entry.id   AF-A0A6C0IHM1-F1
#
_cell.length_a   1.000
_cell.length_b   1.000
_cell.length_c   1.000
_cell.angle_alpha   90.00
_cell.angle_beta   90.00
_cell.angle_gamma   90.00
#
_symmetry.space_group_name_H-M   'P 1'
#
loop_
_entity.id
_entity.type
_entity.pdbx_description
1 polymer ?
#
loop_
_entity_poly.entity_id
_entity_poly.type
_entity_poly.pdbx_seq_one_letter_code
_entity_poly.pdbx_strand_id
1 'polypeptide(L)'
;MTQTLSNHFKRNPWRGWANEKPSFRQRTIMFKKCGKKCFLGSKKSFPICKKNTCKVSKKGLYAAYIRARQYHKQNISVKAKKMIKKM
;
A
#
# COMPACT_ATOMS: atom_id res chain seq x y z
N MET A 1 -19.68 24.34 28.86
CA MET A 1 -19.32 24.42 27.43
C MET A 1 -17.84 24.12 27.27
N THR A 2 -17.44 22.85 27.19
CA THR A 2 -16.02 22.48 27.01
C THR A 2 -15.80 22.08 25.56
N GLN A 3 -15.26 23.02 24.77
CA GLN A 3 -14.86 22.78 23.39
C GLN A 3 -13.69 21.79 23.39
N THR A 4 -13.93 20.51 23.08
CA THR A 4 -12.87 19.56 22.77
C THR A 4 -12.25 19.97 21.44
N LEU A 5 -11.05 20.57 21.50
CA LEU A 5 -10.21 20.81 20.33
C LEU A 5 -9.78 19.45 19.76
N SER A 6 -10.62 18.87 18.89
CA SER A 6 -10.27 17.72 18.08
C SER A 6 -9.20 18.13 17.08
N ASN A 7 -7.94 18.09 17.52
CA ASN A 7 -6.78 18.17 16.65
C ASN A 7 -6.85 17.00 15.66
N HIS A 8 -7.47 17.25 14.51
CA HIS A 8 -7.46 16.40 13.33
C HIS A 8 -6.02 16.38 12.76
N PHE A 9 -5.06 15.83 13.50
CA PHE A 9 -3.79 15.40 12.90
C PHE A 9 -4.16 14.45 11.77
N LYS A 10 -4.01 14.94 10.52
CA LYS A 10 -4.38 14.23 9.29
C LYS A 10 -3.64 12.90 9.29
N ARG A 11 -4.28 11.84 9.80
CA ARG A 11 -3.63 10.54 9.97
C ARG A 11 -3.28 10.05 8.58
N ASN A 12 -1.99 9.89 8.29
CA ASN A 12 -1.55 9.40 6.99
C ASN A 12 -2.30 8.11 6.65
N PRO A 13 -2.93 8.02 5.46
CA PRO A 13 -3.82 6.90 5.13
C PRO A 13 -3.09 5.55 5.01
N TRP A 14 -1.75 5.55 5.02
CA TRP A 14 -0.90 4.35 5.08
C TRP A 14 -0.28 4.09 6.47
N ARG A 15 -0.70 4.80 7.52
CA ARG A 15 -0.18 4.58 8.89
C ARG A 15 -0.42 3.13 9.32
N GLY A 16 0.58 2.53 9.97
CA GLY A 16 0.55 1.12 10.39
C GLY A 16 0.86 0.10 9.27
N TRP A 17 1.04 0.54 8.02
CA TRP A 17 1.40 -0.36 6.92
C TRP A 17 2.71 -1.14 7.18
N ALA A 18 3.64 -0.60 7.97
CA ALA A 18 4.86 -1.31 8.35
C ALA A 18 4.60 -2.64 9.06
N ASN A 19 3.50 -2.75 9.81
CA ASN A 19 3.13 -3.96 10.56
C ASN A 19 2.26 -4.92 9.72
N GLU A 20 1.55 -4.39 8.73
CA GLU A 20 0.66 -5.14 7.84
C GLU A 20 1.36 -5.60 6.54
N LYS A 21 2.46 -4.94 6.14
CA LYS A 21 3.19 -5.28 4.92
C LYS A 21 3.84 -6.66 5.03
N PRO A 22 3.93 -7.41 3.93
CA PRO A 22 4.69 -8.64 3.89
C PRO A 22 6.21 -8.38 4.02
N SER A 23 6.87 -9.22 4.81
CA SER A 23 8.33 -9.33 4.90
C SER A 23 8.95 -9.83 3.60
N PHE A 24 10.27 -9.79 3.46
CA PHE A 24 10.94 -10.19 2.21
C PHE A 24 10.63 -11.64 1.79
N ARG A 25 10.73 -12.59 2.73
CA ARG A 25 10.37 -14.00 2.49
C ARG A 25 8.89 -14.16 2.17
N GLN A 26 8.02 -13.46 2.91
CA GLN A 26 6.58 -13.47 2.66
C GLN A 26 6.23 -12.92 1.29
N ARG A 27 6.92 -11.88 0.80
CA ARG A 27 6.71 -11.34 -0.54
C ARG A 27 7.00 -12.38 -1.62
N THR A 28 8.06 -13.17 -1.47
CA THR A 28 8.37 -14.26 -2.42
C THR A 28 7.26 -15.31 -2.45
N ILE A 29 6.78 -15.74 -1.27
CA ILE A 29 5.69 -16.72 -1.16
C ILE A 29 4.39 -16.15 -1.73
N MET A 30 4.05 -14.91 -1.37
CA MET A 30 2.86 -14.22 -1.87
C MET A 30 2.93 -13.94 -3.37
N PHE A 31 4.11 -13.70 -3.92
CA PHE A 31 4.27 -13.56 -5.37
C PHE A 31 3.98 -14.87 -6.09
N LYS A 32 4.41 -16.01 -5.53
CA LYS A 32 4.05 -17.34 -6.06
C LYS A 32 2.55 -17.63 -5.96
N LYS A 33 1.90 -17.26 -4.84
CA LYS A 33 0.47 -17.54 -4.58
C LYS A 33 -0.50 -16.57 -5.26
N CYS A 34 -0.26 -15.26 -5.11
CA CYS A 34 -1.17 -14.21 -5.57
C CYS A 34 -0.74 -13.56 -6.89
N GLY A 35 0.53 -13.72 -7.28
CA GLY A 35 1.07 -13.15 -8.52
C GLY A 35 1.04 -11.62 -8.58
N LYS A 36 0.93 -11.11 -9.82
CA LYS A 36 0.95 -9.67 -10.16
C LYS A 36 -0.25 -8.89 -9.62
N LYS A 37 -1.29 -9.55 -9.07
CA LYS A 37 -2.44 -8.88 -8.46
C LYS A 37 -2.06 -8.07 -7.22
N CYS A 38 -1.07 -8.56 -6.46
CA CYS A 38 -0.66 -7.97 -5.19
C CYS A 38 0.60 -7.10 -5.25
N PHE A 39 1.20 -6.97 -6.43
CA PHE A 39 2.47 -6.27 -6.64
C PHE A 39 2.36 -5.41 -7.89
N LEU A 40 2.47 -4.09 -7.74
CA LEU A 40 2.30 -3.16 -8.86
C LEU A 40 3.59 -2.87 -9.65
N GLY A 41 4.74 -3.37 -9.20
CA GLY A 41 6.03 -3.19 -9.88
C GLY A 41 6.67 -4.48 -10.37
N SER A 42 7.95 -4.38 -10.72
CA SER A 42 8.74 -5.53 -11.14
C SER A 42 8.94 -6.52 -9.99
N LYS A 43 8.73 -7.81 -10.29
CA LYS A 43 8.88 -8.92 -9.34
C LYS A 43 8.03 -8.69 -8.08
N LYS A 44 8.69 -8.57 -6.92
CA LYS A 44 8.09 -8.45 -5.58
C LYS A 44 8.03 -7.00 -5.05
N SER A 45 8.13 -6.03 -5.96
CA SER A 45 8.17 -4.60 -5.63
C SER A 45 6.76 -4.03 -5.50
N PHE A 46 6.62 -3.03 -4.62
CA PHE A 46 5.35 -2.33 -4.35
C PHE A 46 4.20 -3.28 -3.93
N PRO A 47 4.31 -3.93 -2.76
CA PRO A 47 3.23 -4.76 -2.23
C PRO A 47 2.02 -3.89 -1.88
N ILE A 48 0.84 -4.30 -2.35
CA ILE A 48 -0.45 -3.64 -2.06
C ILE A 48 -1.40 -4.51 -1.24
N CYS A 49 -1.14 -5.82 -1.17
CA CYS A 49 -1.88 -6.77 -0.35
C CYS A 49 -1.28 -6.91 1.05
N LYS A 50 -2.14 -7.15 2.05
CA LYS A 50 -1.70 -7.42 3.43
C LYS A 50 -0.95 -8.75 3.51
N LYS A 51 0.00 -8.86 4.43
CA LYS A 51 0.71 -10.12 4.70
C LYS A 51 -0.27 -11.28 4.88
N ASN A 52 0.09 -12.45 4.35
CA ASN A 52 -0.71 -13.69 4.38
C ASN A 52 -2.08 -13.62 3.68
N THR A 53 -2.37 -12.56 2.90
CA THR A 53 -3.63 -12.45 2.14
C THR A 53 -3.36 -12.07 0.69
N CYS A 54 -4.24 -12.47 -0.22
CA CYS A 54 -4.24 -11.97 -1.60
C CYS A 54 -5.23 -10.79 -1.79
N LYS A 55 -5.58 -10.09 -0.70
CA LYS A 55 -6.56 -9.01 -0.69
C LYS A 55 -5.86 -7.65 -0.72
N VAL A 56 -6.20 -6.83 -1.71
CA VAL A 56 -5.69 -5.47 -1.84
C VAL A 56 -6.21 -4.63 -0.68
N SER A 57 -5.34 -3.82 -0.10
CA SER A 57 -5.70 -2.92 0.99
C SER A 57 -5.49 -1.46 0.58
N LYS A 58 -6.39 -0.58 1.03
CA LYS A 58 -6.29 0.87 0.80
C LYS A 58 -4.97 1.43 1.35
N LYS A 59 -4.56 0.98 2.55
CA LYS A 59 -3.25 1.31 3.16
C LYS A 59 -2.07 0.92 2.27
N GLY A 60 -2.08 -0.32 1.74
CA GLY A 60 -1.02 -0.82 0.86
C GLY A 60 -0.95 -0.07 -0.46
N LEU A 61 -2.10 0.31 -1.03
CA LEU A 61 -2.16 1.16 -2.22
C LEU A 61 -1.56 2.55 -1.98
N TYR A 62 -1.91 3.21 -0.87
CA TYR A 62 -1.30 4.49 -0.50
C TYR A 62 0.22 4.36 -0.28
N ALA A 63 0.66 3.31 0.43
CA ALA A 63 2.09 3.07 0.62
C ALA A 63 2.83 2.83 -0.71
N ALA A 64 2.24 2.07 -1.62
CA ALA A 64 2.78 1.85 -2.96
C ALA A 64 2.82 3.17 -3.77
N TYR A 65 1.78 3.99 -3.71
CA TYR A 65 1.72 5.29 -4.35
C TYR A 65 2.85 6.22 -3.88
N ILE A 66 3.00 6.39 -2.57
CA ILE A 66 4.04 7.26 -1.99
C ILE A 66 5.44 6.75 -2.35
N ARG A 67 5.70 5.45 -2.19
CA ARG A 67 7.00 4.86 -2.56
C ARG A 67 7.29 4.99 -4.06
N ALA A 68 6.28 4.83 -4.91
CA ALA A 68 6.45 4.98 -6.35
C ALA A 68 6.80 6.42 -6.73
N ARG A 69 6.22 7.41 -6.04
CA ARG A 69 6.58 8.82 -6.19
C ARG A 69 8.02 9.09 -5.76
N GLN A 70 8.45 8.55 -4.61
CA GLN A 70 9.84 8.67 -4.13
C GLN A 70 10.86 8.07 -5.10
N TYR A 71 10.53 6.95 -5.74
CA TYR A 71 11.42 6.30 -6.72
C TYR A 71 11.19 6.74 -8.16
N HIS A 72 10.47 7.85 -8.37
CA HIS A 72 10.16 8.40 -9.70
C HIS A 72 9.53 7.37 -10.67
N LYS A 73 8.81 6.37 -10.16
CA LYS A 73 8.11 5.35 -10.95
C LYS A 73 6.69 5.80 -11.27
N GLN A 74 6.57 6.68 -12.27
CA GLN A 74 5.30 7.31 -12.65
C GLN A 74 4.20 6.27 -12.95
N ASN A 75 4.50 5.26 -13.78
CA ASN A 75 3.55 4.21 -14.17
C ASN A 75 2.89 3.52 -12.96
N ILE A 76 3.68 3.24 -11.92
CA ILE A 76 3.22 2.57 -10.70
C ILE A 76 2.39 3.54 -9.86
N SER A 77 2.84 4.79 -9.74
CA SER A 77 2.12 5.82 -8.97
C SER A 77 0.74 6.13 -9.57
N VAL A 78 0.63 6.24 -10.90
CA VAL A 78 -0.64 6.47 -11.59
C VAL A 78 -1.57 5.28 -11.41
N LYS A 79 -1.06 4.05 -11.56
CA LYS A 79 -1.83 2.82 -11.36
C LYS A 79 -2.35 2.70 -9.91
N ALA A 80 -1.50 2.95 -8.92
CA ALA A 80 -1.90 2.96 -7.52
C ALA A 80 -2.96 4.03 -7.25
N LYS A 81 -2.79 5.27 -7.76
CA LYS A 81 -3.77 6.36 -7.63
C LYS A 81 -5.12 6.00 -8.24
N LYS A 82 -5.15 5.35 -9.41
CA LYS A 82 -6.38 4.88 -10.07
C LYS A 82 -7.10 3.84 -9.21
N MET A 83 -6.36 2.89 -8.62
CA MET A 83 -6.93 1.88 -7.72
C MET A 83 -7.47 2.50 -6.41
N ILE A 84 -6.79 3.51 -5.86
CA ILE A 84 -7.26 4.24 -4.68
C ILE A 84 -8.59 4.95 -4.96
N LYS A 85 -8.75 5.55 -6.15
CA LYS A 85 -10.01 6.23 -6.54
C LYS A 85 -11.16 5.25 -6.79
N LYS A 86 -10.87 4.00 -7.16
CA LYS A 86 -11.87 2.96 -7.45
C LYS A 86 -12.34 2.20 -6.19
N MET A 87 -11.70 2.42 -5.03
CA MET A 87 -11.99 1.79 -3.74
C MET A 87 -12.66 2.74 -2.76
#